data_AF-A0A9C5YWK3-F1
#
_entry.id   AF-A0A9C5YWK3-F1
#
_cell.length_a   1.000
_cell.length_b   1.000
_cell.length_c   1.000
_cell.angle_alpha   90.00
_cell.angle_beta   90.00
_cell.angle_gamma   90.00
#
_symmetry.space_group_name_H-M   'P 1'
#
loop_
_entity.id
_entity.type
_entity.pdbx_description
1 polymer ?
#
loop_
_entity_poly.entity_id
_entity_poly.type
_entity_poly.pdbx_seq_one_letter_code
_entity_poly.pdbx_strand_id
1 'polypeptide(L)'
;MIFGKRLFRTTSCLLLASKLSLFSFCIATQSLCSTSSSRLYSNSTMSKPTYCYERGSSSIAFVTTPDDETARKIARGLIENKLAACVNVIPQIRSIYMWEGKINEDNEFLLMIKTQSSRLEDLTKYVRDNHPYSVAEVITTPIETGNSLYLKWLEDTLRK
;
A
#
# COMPACT_ATOMS: atom_id res chain seq x y z
N MET A 1 28.31 17.20 -7.67
CA MET A 1 28.65 16.78 -9.06
C MET A 1 27.35 16.63 -9.85
N ILE A 2 27.20 17.50 -10.85
CA ILE A 2 26.33 17.58 -12.04
C ILE A 2 25.09 16.63 -12.18
N PHE A 3 23.91 17.28 -12.27
CA PHE A 3 22.60 16.78 -12.72
C PHE A 3 22.53 16.53 -14.24
N GLY A 4 21.88 15.44 -14.67
CA GLY A 4 21.58 15.12 -16.07
C GLY A 4 20.07 14.93 -16.33
N LYS A 5 19.46 15.86 -17.07
CA LYS A 5 18.06 15.83 -17.55
C LYS A 5 17.92 14.88 -18.75
N ARG A 6 16.78 14.17 -18.88
CA ARG A 6 16.30 13.73 -20.20
C ARG A 6 14.77 13.68 -20.29
N LEU A 7 14.29 14.43 -21.29
CA LEU A 7 12.91 14.64 -21.75
C LEU A 7 12.45 13.49 -22.68
N PHE A 8 11.20 13.59 -23.15
CA PHE A 8 10.51 12.97 -24.31
C PHE A 8 9.37 11.99 -23.92
N ARG A 9 8.23 11.90 -24.60
CA ARG A 9 7.38 12.77 -25.46
C ARG A 9 6.09 11.96 -25.71
N THR A 10 4.99 12.68 -25.88
CA THR A 10 3.60 12.33 -26.24
C THR A 10 3.40 11.26 -27.33
N THR A 11 2.27 10.52 -27.33
CA THR A 11 1.11 10.74 -28.25
C THR A 11 -0.07 9.76 -28.03
N SER A 12 -1.26 10.28 -28.32
CA SER A 12 -2.61 9.70 -28.27
C SER A 12 -2.93 8.77 -29.45
N CYS A 13 -3.91 7.86 -29.31
CA CYS A 13 -4.65 7.30 -30.45
C CYS A 13 -6.07 6.84 -30.05
N LEU A 14 -7.07 7.45 -30.68
CA LEU A 14 -8.49 7.08 -30.68
C LEU A 14 -8.76 5.91 -31.65
N LEU A 15 -9.83 5.14 -31.46
CA LEU A 15 -10.90 4.93 -32.47
C LEU A 15 -12.05 4.02 -31.99
N LEU A 16 -13.23 4.35 -32.51
CA LEU A 16 -14.58 3.80 -32.34
C LEU A 16 -14.82 2.45 -33.05
N ALA A 17 -15.92 1.78 -32.66
CA ALA A 17 -17.03 1.25 -33.51
C ALA A 17 -17.55 -0.10 -32.97
N SER A 18 -18.73 -0.16 -32.36
CA SER A 18 -20.06 -0.43 -32.96
C SER A 18 -20.37 -1.91 -33.23
N LYS A 19 -21.48 -2.41 -32.67
CA LYS A 19 -22.60 -3.06 -33.39
C LYS A 19 -23.67 -3.61 -32.43
N LEU A 20 -24.92 -3.36 -32.82
CA LEU A 20 -26.17 -3.82 -32.23
C LEU A 20 -26.43 -5.31 -32.50
N SER A 21 -27.24 -5.95 -31.64
CA SER A 21 -28.23 -6.95 -32.06
C SER A 21 -29.30 -7.14 -30.97
N LEU A 22 -30.55 -6.88 -31.36
CA LEU A 22 -31.82 -7.14 -30.64
C LEU A 22 -32.22 -8.61 -30.77
N PHE A 23 -32.77 -9.24 -29.72
CA PHE A 23 -33.70 -10.38 -29.72
C PHE A 23 -34.07 -10.63 -28.24
N SER A 24 -35.25 -11.02 -27.76
CA SER A 24 -36.62 -11.14 -28.24
C SER A 24 -37.46 -11.30 -26.97
N PHE A 25 -38.66 -10.73 -26.93
CA PHE A 25 -39.63 -10.90 -25.84
C PHE A 25 -40.15 -12.35 -25.79
N CYS A 26 -40.28 -12.93 -24.60
CA CYS A 26 -41.15 -14.08 -24.35
C CYS A 26 -41.81 -13.94 -22.97
N ILE A 27 -43.13 -13.76 -22.99
CA ILE A 27 -44.03 -13.79 -21.82
C ILE A 27 -44.83 -15.09 -21.93
N ALA A 28 -44.87 -15.89 -20.87
CA ALA A 28 -45.89 -16.93 -20.60
C ALA A 28 -45.84 -17.28 -19.10
N THR A 29 -46.71 -16.68 -18.29
CA THR A 29 -47.94 -17.27 -17.67
C THR A 29 -47.70 -18.37 -16.63
N GLN A 30 -48.16 -18.09 -15.41
CA GLN A 30 -48.14 -18.96 -14.24
C GLN A 30 -49.15 -20.11 -14.37
N SER A 31 -48.84 -21.27 -13.75
CA SER A 31 -49.82 -22.26 -13.31
C SER A 31 -49.33 -22.93 -12.02
N LEU A 32 -50.19 -22.97 -11.00
CA LEU A 32 -50.01 -23.63 -9.71
C LEU A 32 -50.24 -25.15 -9.83
N CYS A 33 -49.50 -25.99 -9.10
CA CYS A 33 -50.06 -26.85 -8.04
C CYS A 33 -48.99 -27.77 -7.37
N SER A 34 -49.22 -27.98 -6.07
CA SER A 34 -48.67 -28.86 -5.04
C SER A 34 -47.92 -30.16 -5.41
N THR A 35 -46.84 -30.49 -4.69
CA THR A 35 -46.80 -31.53 -3.63
C THR A 35 -45.38 -31.79 -3.07
N SER A 36 -45.31 -31.86 -1.73
CA SER A 36 -44.53 -32.80 -0.91
C SER A 36 -42.99 -32.92 -0.99
N SER A 37 -42.39 -32.64 0.17
CA SER A 37 -41.29 -33.37 0.81
C SER A 37 -39.83 -33.02 0.47
N SER A 38 -39.17 -32.52 1.53
CA SER A 38 -37.77 -32.73 1.90
C SER A 38 -36.70 -32.32 0.89
N ARG A 39 -36.35 -31.04 0.93
CA ARG A 39 -34.94 -30.64 0.98
C ARG A 39 -34.83 -29.27 1.64
N LEU A 40 -34.56 -29.27 2.94
CA LEU A 40 -33.94 -28.13 3.59
C LEU A 40 -32.52 -28.01 3.02
N TYR A 41 -32.39 -27.41 1.84
CA TYR A 41 -31.14 -26.76 1.48
C TYR A 41 -31.12 -25.46 2.28
N SER A 42 -30.64 -25.57 3.53
CA SER A 42 -30.06 -24.42 4.19
C SER A 42 -28.91 -23.98 3.30
N ASN A 43 -29.13 -22.94 2.49
CA ASN A 43 -28.04 -22.17 1.93
C ASN A 43 -27.35 -21.49 3.11
N SER A 44 -26.49 -22.25 3.80
CA SER A 44 -25.44 -21.70 4.62
C SER A 44 -24.50 -20.99 3.67
N THR A 45 -24.80 -19.72 3.39
CA THR A 45 -23.78 -18.77 3.02
C THR A 45 -22.74 -18.84 4.14
N MET A 46 -21.69 -19.63 3.93
CA MET A 46 -20.49 -19.59 4.76
C MET A 46 -20.01 -18.14 4.70
N SER A 47 -20.31 -17.37 5.75
CA SER A 47 -19.67 -16.10 5.99
C SER A 47 -18.18 -16.40 6.03
N LYS A 48 -17.45 -15.98 4.99
CA LYS A 48 -15.97 -15.98 5.04
C LYS A 48 -15.59 -15.31 6.36
N PRO A 49 -14.63 -15.87 7.12
CA PRO A 49 -14.22 -15.27 8.38
C PRO A 49 -13.86 -13.81 8.12
N THR A 50 -14.66 -12.92 8.70
CA THR A 50 -14.46 -11.47 8.58
C THR A 50 -13.23 -11.15 9.41
N TYR A 51 -12.14 -10.81 8.75
CA TYR A 51 -10.98 -10.24 9.43
C TYR A 51 -11.37 -8.90 10.06
N CYS A 52 -11.23 -8.82 11.38
CA CYS A 52 -11.41 -7.58 12.13
C CYS A 52 -10.04 -6.97 12.39
N TYR A 53 -9.81 -5.77 11.87
CA TYR A 53 -8.57 -5.03 12.09
C TYR A 53 -8.60 -4.34 13.45
N GLU A 54 -7.57 -4.56 14.26
CA GLU A 54 -7.32 -3.78 15.48
C GLU A 54 -6.74 -2.42 15.12
N ARG A 55 -7.42 -1.34 15.50
CA ARG A 55 -6.99 0.02 15.19
C ARG A 55 -5.63 0.31 15.82
N GLY A 56 -4.74 0.93 15.06
CA GLY A 56 -3.39 1.24 15.52
C GLY A 56 -2.48 0.02 15.71
N SER A 57 -2.89 -1.19 15.30
CA SER A 57 -2.00 -2.37 15.28
C SER A 57 -0.97 -2.31 14.14
N SER A 58 -1.21 -1.48 13.12
CA SER A 58 -0.28 -1.16 12.03
C SER A 58 -0.02 0.34 11.96
N SER A 59 1.14 0.71 11.44
CA SER A 59 1.58 2.10 11.31
C SER A 59 2.19 2.37 9.93
N ILE A 60 2.17 3.65 9.56
CA ILE A 60 2.96 4.19 8.46
C ILE A 60 4.18 4.90 9.06
N ALA A 61 5.38 4.50 8.67
CA ALA A 61 6.62 5.22 9.00
C ALA A 61 7.08 6.04 7.80
N PHE A 62 7.61 7.22 8.08
CA PHE A 62 8.21 8.16 7.12
C PHE A 62 9.70 8.27 7.41
N VAL A 63 10.51 8.10 6.36
CA VAL A 63 11.97 8.20 6.42
C VAL A 63 12.45 8.95 5.19
N THR A 64 13.18 10.04 5.38
CA THR A 64 13.88 10.74 4.31
C THR A 64 15.24 10.12 4.06
N THR A 65 15.70 10.14 2.81
CA THR A 65 17.01 9.59 2.39
C THR A 65 17.64 10.52 1.34
N PRO A 66 18.98 10.66 1.33
CA PRO A 66 19.68 11.61 0.44
C PRO A 66 19.59 11.25 -1.04
N ASP A 67 19.41 9.97 -1.36
CA ASP A 67 19.49 9.46 -2.72
C ASP A 67 18.69 8.18 -2.92
N ASP A 68 18.45 7.85 -4.19
CA ASP A 68 17.66 6.72 -4.67
C ASP A 68 18.31 5.35 -4.36
N GLU A 69 19.65 5.29 -4.29
CA GLU A 69 20.37 4.07 -3.96
C GLU A 69 20.15 3.69 -2.49
N THR A 70 20.35 4.66 -1.60
CA THR A 70 20.08 4.57 -0.16
C THR A 70 18.61 4.24 0.08
N ALA A 71 17.68 4.96 -0.56
CA ALA A 71 16.25 4.71 -0.48
C ALA A 71 15.89 3.26 -0.79
N ARG A 72 16.38 2.74 -1.93
CA ARG A 72 16.11 1.36 -2.36
C ARG A 72 16.79 0.32 -1.49
N LYS A 73 18.02 0.56 -1.04
CA LYS A 73 18.77 -0.35 -0.16
C LYS A 73 18.01 -0.53 1.15
N ILE A 74 17.60 0.57 1.80
CA ILE A 74 16.84 0.53 3.05
C ILE A 74 15.48 -0.12 2.81
N ALA A 75 14.74 0.30 1.77
CA ALA A 75 13.43 -0.26 1.47
C ALA A 75 13.47 -1.78 1.27
N ARG A 76 14.41 -2.30 0.47
CA ARG A 76 14.56 -3.75 0.24
C ARG A 76 14.93 -4.48 1.52
N GLY A 77 15.91 -3.97 2.25
CA GLY A 77 16.35 -4.58 3.49
C GLY A 77 15.24 -4.67 4.55
N LEU A 78 14.38 -3.64 4.66
CA LEU A 78 13.22 -3.69 5.55
C LEU A 78 12.24 -4.81 5.18
N ILE A 79 12.00 -5.03 3.89
CA ILE A 79 11.13 -6.13 3.41
C ILE A 79 11.79 -7.49 3.66
N GLU A 80 13.06 -7.65 3.29
CA GLU A 80 13.83 -8.90 3.42
C GLU A 80 13.91 -9.36 4.88
N ASN A 81 14.06 -8.42 5.82
CA ASN A 81 14.10 -8.70 7.25
C ASN A 81 12.71 -8.81 7.91
N LYS A 82 11.61 -8.80 7.13
CA LYS A 82 10.23 -8.78 7.61
C LYS A 82 9.97 -7.67 8.66
N LEU A 83 10.56 -6.50 8.45
CA LEU A 83 10.35 -5.30 9.28
C LEU A 83 9.30 -4.36 8.69
N ALA A 84 8.96 -4.54 7.41
CA ALA A 84 7.87 -3.85 6.74
C ALA A 84 7.21 -4.78 5.72
N ALA A 85 5.91 -4.58 5.47
CA ALA A 85 5.19 -5.33 4.44
C ALA A 85 5.29 -4.63 3.07
N CYS A 86 5.39 -3.30 3.06
CA CYS A 86 5.44 -2.49 1.85
C CYS A 86 6.19 -1.19 2.10
N VAL A 87 6.93 -0.71 1.10
CA VAL A 87 7.55 0.62 1.10
C VAL A 87 7.24 1.30 -0.23
N ASN A 88 6.71 2.52 -0.17
CA ASN A 88 6.65 3.40 -1.35
C ASN A 88 7.87 4.32 -1.31
N VAL A 89 8.59 4.43 -2.42
CA VAL A 89 9.68 5.39 -2.59
C VAL A 89 9.14 6.57 -3.41
N ILE A 90 9.11 7.75 -2.80
CA ILE A 90 8.63 8.99 -3.44
C ILE A 90 9.87 9.80 -3.83
N PRO A 91 10.18 9.93 -5.13
CA PRO A 91 11.37 10.63 -5.58
C PRO A 91 11.16 12.14 -5.63
N GLN A 92 12.27 12.89 -5.72
CA GLN A 92 12.28 14.33 -6.03
C GLN A 92 11.53 15.19 -5.01
N ILE A 93 11.65 14.86 -3.72
CA ILE A 93 11.20 15.77 -2.67
C ILE A 93 12.27 16.82 -2.38
N ARG A 94 11.85 17.94 -1.78
CA ARG A 94 12.77 18.95 -1.27
C ARG A 94 12.55 19.12 0.22
N SER A 95 13.61 18.90 0.98
CA SER A 95 13.63 19.13 2.42
C SER A 95 14.21 20.51 2.69
N ILE A 96 13.49 21.31 3.46
CA ILE A 96 13.87 22.68 3.82
C ILE A 96 13.95 22.75 5.35
N TYR A 97 15.11 23.07 5.90
CA TYR A 97 15.34 23.00 7.35
C TYR A 97 16.37 24.03 7.83
N MET A 98 16.38 24.29 9.14
CA MET A 98 17.35 25.17 9.79
C MET A 98 18.52 24.33 10.32
N TRP A 99 19.75 24.65 9.90
CA TRP A 99 20.97 24.05 10.42
C TRP A 99 22.05 25.10 10.56
N GLU A 100 22.72 25.14 11.71
CA GLU A 100 23.78 26.12 12.03
C GLU A 100 23.37 27.58 11.74
N GLY A 101 22.12 27.92 12.03
CA GLY A 101 21.57 29.27 11.83
C GLY A 101 21.30 29.65 10.37
N LYS A 102 21.36 28.70 9.44
CA LYS A 102 21.04 28.90 8.02
C LYS A 102 19.89 28.00 7.58
N ILE A 103 19.08 28.51 6.65
CA ILE A 103 18.11 27.69 5.93
C ILE A 103 18.87 26.89 4.87
N ASN A 104 18.68 25.58 4.90
CA ASN A 104 19.25 24.63 3.94
C ASN A 104 18.11 24.00 3.13
N GLU A 105 18.41 23.66 1.88
CA GLU A 105 17.48 22.98 0.98
C GLU A 105 18.19 21.82 0.29
N ASP A 106 17.71 20.60 0.50
CA ASP A 106 18.28 19.39 -0.09
C ASP A 106 17.24 18.65 -0.92
N ASN A 107 17.69 18.03 -2.02
CA ASN A 107 16.84 17.10 -2.79
C ASN A 107 16.94 15.72 -2.15
N GLU A 108 15.81 15.11 -1.86
CA GLU A 108 15.74 13.85 -1.13
C GLU A 108 14.70 12.89 -1.74
N PHE A 109 14.61 11.72 -1.12
CA PHE A 109 13.60 10.71 -1.37
C PHE A 109 12.85 10.43 -0.06
N LEU A 110 11.53 10.31 -0.12
CA LEU A 110 10.70 9.94 1.02
C LEU A 110 10.28 8.47 0.91
N LEU A 111 10.61 7.70 1.93
CA LEU A 111 10.09 6.36 2.13
C LEU A 111 8.80 6.44 2.96
N MET A 112 7.71 5.92 2.41
CA MET A 112 6.46 5.71 3.14
C MET A 112 6.26 4.21 3.37
N ILE A 113 6.59 3.77 4.57
CA ILE A 113 6.75 2.36 4.97
C ILE A 113 5.51 1.90 5.73
N LYS A 114 4.92 0.77 5.36
CA LYS A 114 3.76 0.19 6.06
C LYS A 114 4.20 -1.07 6.79
N THR A 115 3.97 -1.08 8.10
CA THR A 115 4.39 -2.17 8.99
C THR A 115 3.41 -2.34 10.15
N GLN A 116 3.62 -3.38 10.95
CA GLN A 116 2.98 -3.51 12.26
C GLN A 116 3.60 -2.52 13.26
N SER A 117 2.78 -1.93 14.12
CA SER A 117 3.24 -0.97 15.12
C SER A 117 4.22 -1.59 16.12
N SER A 118 4.11 -2.89 16.37
CA SER A 118 5.07 -3.68 17.17
C SER A 118 6.47 -3.80 16.56
N ARG A 119 6.66 -3.44 15.28
CA ARG A 119 7.95 -3.52 14.57
C ARG A 119 8.69 -2.19 14.52
N LEU A 120 8.11 -1.11 15.04
CA LEU A 120 8.65 0.23 14.84
C LEU A 120 10.04 0.42 15.45
N GLU A 121 10.31 -0.19 16.61
CA GLU A 121 11.63 -0.12 17.24
C GLU A 121 12.71 -0.81 16.39
N ASP A 122 12.45 -2.05 15.96
CA ASP A 122 13.36 -2.81 15.10
C ASP A 122 13.56 -2.13 13.73
N LEU A 123 12.48 -1.60 13.14
CA LEU A 123 12.51 -0.82 11.90
C LEU A 123 13.40 0.42 12.07
N THR A 124 13.19 1.18 13.16
CA THR A 124 13.95 2.41 13.43
C THR A 124 15.43 2.10 13.62
N LYS A 125 15.73 1.03 14.37
CA LYS A 125 17.11 0.54 14.54
C LYS A 125 17.72 0.17 13.19
N TYR A 126 17.01 -0.61 12.37
CA TYR A 126 17.49 -1.03 11.06
C TYR A 126 17.81 0.18 10.16
N VAL A 127 16.90 1.16 10.11
CA VAL A 127 17.10 2.40 9.36
C VAL A 127 18.36 3.09 9.86
N ARG A 128 18.48 3.37 11.16
CA ARG A 128 19.64 4.05 11.75
C ARG A 128 20.97 3.36 11.41
N ASP A 129 21.01 2.03 11.48
CA ASP A 129 22.24 1.27 11.22
C ASP A 129 22.62 1.23 9.73
N ASN A 130 21.71 1.58 8.83
CA ASN A 130 21.90 1.53 7.38
C ASN A 130 21.76 2.89 6.68
N HIS A 131 21.55 3.97 7.44
CA HIS A 131 21.35 5.31 6.92
C HIS A 131 22.66 6.12 6.94
N PRO A 132 22.98 6.90 5.90
CA PRO A 132 24.22 7.69 5.85
C PRO A 132 24.23 8.89 6.80
N TYR A 133 23.07 9.45 7.14
CA TYR A 133 22.98 10.53 8.13
C TYR A 133 23.23 10.02 9.54
N SER A 134 23.91 10.83 10.35
CA SER A 134 24.15 10.55 11.77
C SER A 134 22.86 10.48 12.59
N VAL A 135 21.85 11.26 12.21
CA VAL A 135 20.50 11.24 12.79
C VAL A 135 19.51 11.13 11.63
N ALA A 136 19.05 9.92 11.35
CA ALA A 136 18.04 9.68 10.33
C ALA A 136 16.66 10.10 10.82
N GLU A 137 15.87 10.76 9.96
CA GLU A 137 14.46 10.99 10.23
C GLU A 137 13.70 9.65 10.21
N VAL A 138 13.04 9.31 11.30
CA VAL A 138 12.07 8.21 11.36
C VAL A 138 10.91 8.66 12.24
N ILE A 139 9.77 8.93 11.61
CA ILE A 139 8.55 9.33 12.32
C ILE A 139 7.37 8.48 11.85
N THR A 140 6.35 8.32 12.69
CA THR A 140 5.30 7.33 12.43
C THR A 140 3.91 7.85 12.75
N THR A 141 2.91 7.37 12.01
CA THR A 141 1.49 7.57 12.31
C THR A 141 0.75 6.23 12.35
N PRO A 142 -0.16 6.02 13.32
CA PRO A 142 -0.95 4.79 13.38
C PRO A 142 -1.98 4.73 12.24
N ILE A 143 -2.27 3.51 11.77
CA ILE A 143 -3.34 3.25 10.81
C ILE A 143 -4.60 2.93 11.60
N GLU A 144 -5.59 3.82 11.55
CA GLU A 144 -6.85 3.65 12.27
C GLU A 144 -7.83 2.73 11.54
N THR A 145 -7.92 2.83 10.22
CA THR A 145 -8.86 2.06 9.39
C THR A 145 -8.32 1.86 7.99
N GLY A 146 -8.93 0.96 7.20
CA GLY A 146 -8.56 0.73 5.81
C GLY A 146 -9.25 -0.48 5.23
N ASN A 147 -8.82 -0.90 4.04
CA ASN A 147 -9.31 -2.14 3.42
C ASN A 147 -8.88 -3.35 4.28
N SER A 148 -9.85 -4.07 4.84
CA SER A 148 -9.62 -5.21 5.73
C SER A 148 -8.73 -6.29 5.11
N LEU A 149 -8.90 -6.57 3.81
CA LEU A 149 -8.06 -7.56 3.12
C LEU A 149 -6.60 -7.11 2.99
N TYR A 150 -6.36 -5.81 2.79
CA TYR A 150 -5.00 -5.27 2.72
C TYR A 150 -4.32 -5.28 4.09
N LEU A 151 -5.05 -4.88 5.13
CA LEU A 151 -4.54 -4.87 6.49
C LEU A 151 -4.26 -6.30 7.00
N LYS A 152 -5.09 -7.26 6.60
CA LYS A 152 -4.81 -8.68 6.81
C LYS A 152 -3.54 -9.12 6.11
N TRP A 153 -3.37 -8.80 4.84
CA TRP A 153 -2.16 -9.13 4.08
C TRP A 153 -0.91 -8.53 4.72
N LEU A 154 -0.98 -7.27 5.16
CA LEU A 154 0.11 -6.58 5.88
C LEU A 154 0.49 -7.38 7.13
N GLU A 155 -0.50 -7.75 7.94
CA GLU A 155 -0.27 -8.53 9.16
C GLU A 155 0.32 -9.90 8.84
N ASP A 156 -0.29 -10.65 7.91
CA ASP A 156 0.11 -11.99 7.48
C ASP A 156 1.56 -12.02 6.96
N THR A 157 1.96 -11.00 6.21
CA THR A 157 3.32 -10.89 5.65
C THR A 157 4.40 -10.79 6.73
N LEU A 158 4.05 -10.27 7.91
CA LEU A 158 4.97 -10.02 9.03
C LEU A 158 4.88 -11.05 10.16
N ARG A 159 3.98 -12.05 10.02
CA ARG A 159 3.97 -13.23 10.89
C ARG A 159 5.20 -14.10 10.59
N LYS A 160 5.75 -14.71 11.66
CA LYS A 160 6.87 -15.65 11.55
C LYS A 160 6.42 -16.93 10.86
#